data_AF-A0A8T7IPD7-F1
#
_entry.id   AF-A0A8T7IPD7-F1
#
_cell.length_a   1.000
_cell.length_b   1.000
_cell.length_c   1.000
_cell.angle_alpha   90.00
_cell.angle_beta   90.00
_cell.angle_gamma   90.00
#
_symmetry.space_group_name_H-M   'P 1'
#
loop_
_entity.id
_entity.type
_entity.pdbx_description
1 polymer ?
#
loop_
_entity_poly.entity_id
_entity_poly.type
_entity_poly.pdbx_seq_one_letter_code
_entity_poly.pdbx_strand_id
1 'polypeptide(L)'
;MAIPPALSPFYYHDNFNLIVESVTRSYKTTFQRELAWLDVYSKLNVNAQRLFVRLLTRTYSQYRVDTLNYDEIDSIEQALDELVSAQFVSEGTRDRAVVCRLAT
;
A
#
# COMPACT_ATOMS: atom_id res chain seq x y z
N MET A 1 27.39 -7.15 -20.48
CA MET A 1 26.23 -7.14 -19.56
C MET A 1 25.86 -5.69 -19.30
N ALA A 2 24.68 -5.25 -19.69
CA ALA A 2 24.19 -3.91 -19.34
C ALA A 2 23.71 -3.93 -17.88
N ILE A 3 24.24 -3.03 -17.06
CA ILE A 3 23.72 -2.84 -15.71
C ILE A 3 22.33 -2.18 -15.88
N PRO A 4 21.25 -2.80 -15.39
CA PRO A 4 19.94 -2.17 -15.46
C PRO A 4 20.00 -0.82 -14.73
N PRO A 5 19.32 0.21 -15.25
CA PRO A 5 19.34 1.53 -14.63
C PRO A 5 18.86 1.42 -13.17
N ALA A 6 19.54 2.15 -12.29
CA ALA A 6 19.13 2.25 -10.89
C ALA A 6 17.70 2.80 -10.84
N LEU A 7 16.76 2.02 -10.30
CA LEU A 7 15.38 2.43 -10.13
C LEU A 7 15.25 3.35 -8.92
N SER A 8 14.37 4.34 -9.02
CA SER A 8 13.94 5.16 -7.88
C SER A 8 13.52 4.24 -6.72
N PRO A 9 13.85 4.54 -5.46
CA PRO A 9 13.37 3.74 -4.32
C PRO A 9 11.83 3.70 -4.25
N PHE A 10 11.14 4.63 -4.91
CA PHE A 10 9.68 4.74 -4.93
C PHE A 10 9.02 4.13 -6.17
N TYR A 11 9.77 3.47 -7.07
CA TYR A 11 9.25 3.00 -8.37
C TYR A 11 8.00 2.11 -8.25
N TYR A 12 7.90 1.33 -7.18
CA TYR A 12 6.74 0.46 -6.94
C TYR A 12 5.46 1.24 -6.65
N HIS A 13 5.57 2.35 -5.93
CA HIS A 13 4.45 3.24 -5.58
C HIS A 13 4.02 4.04 -6.81
N ASP A 14 4.99 4.58 -7.55
CA ASP A 14 4.74 5.28 -8.82
C ASP A 14 4.01 4.38 -9.82
N ASN A 15 4.51 3.15 -10.01
CA ASN A 15 3.90 2.17 -10.90
C ASN A 15 2.48 1.79 -10.46
N PHE A 16 2.26 1.61 -9.16
CA PHE A 16 0.93 1.31 -8.63
C PHE A 16 -0.05 2.46 -8.90
N ASN A 17 0.36 3.70 -8.65
CA ASN A 17 -0.49 4.86 -8.88
C ASN A 17 -0.83 5.05 -10.38
N LEU A 18 0.12 4.77 -11.29
CA LEU A 18 -0.15 4.77 -12.73
C LEU A 18 -1.23 3.75 -13.12
N ILE A 19 -1.18 2.55 -12.53
CA ILE A 19 -2.20 1.51 -12.77
C ILE A 19 -3.56 1.97 -12.23
N VAL A 20 -3.60 2.50 -11.00
CA VAL A 20 -4.81 3.03 -10.36
C VAL A 20 -5.44 4.14 -11.22
N GLU A 21 -4.65 5.09 -11.71
CA GLU A 21 -5.13 6.17 -12.57
C GLU A 21 -5.73 5.63 -13.88
N SER A 22 -5.07 4.65 -14.49
CA SER A 22 -5.54 4.04 -15.74
C SER A 22 -6.88 3.30 -15.56
N VAL A 23 -7.00 2.54 -14.48
CA VAL A 23 -8.22 1.79 -14.15
C VAL A 23 -9.37 2.71 -13.78
N THR A 24 -9.12 3.72 -12.93
CA THR A 24 -10.16 4.68 -12.49
C THR A 24 -10.72 5.50 -13.65
N ARG A 25 -9.90 5.79 -14.66
CA ARG A 25 -10.34 6.47 -15.88
C ARG A 25 -11.23 5.60 -16.76
N SER A 26 -10.93 4.31 -16.84
CA SER A 26 -11.55 3.38 -17.80
C SER A 26 -12.83 2.70 -17.29
N TYR A 27 -13.01 2.55 -15.98
CA TYR A 27 -14.08 1.72 -15.40
C TYR A 27 -15.05 2.44 -14.44
N LYS A 28 -15.40 3.69 -14.75
CA LYS A 28 -16.17 4.57 -13.84
C LYS A 28 -17.54 4.04 -13.38
N THR A 29 -18.21 3.18 -14.13
CA THR A 29 -19.58 2.75 -13.83
C THR A 29 -19.69 1.38 -13.16
N THR A 30 -18.67 0.52 -13.29
CA THR A 30 -18.76 -0.90 -12.89
C THR A 30 -18.25 -1.14 -11.46
N PHE A 31 -17.32 -0.32 -10.96
CA PHE A 31 -16.58 -0.57 -9.71
C PHE A 31 -16.71 0.57 -8.70
N GLN A 32 -17.94 1.01 -8.40
CA GLN A 32 -18.16 2.19 -7.53
C GLN A 32 -17.56 2.02 -6.13
N ARG A 33 -17.59 0.80 -5.55
CA ARG A 33 -17.03 0.52 -4.22
C ARG A 33 -15.51 0.61 -4.23
N GLU A 34 -14.87 0.01 -5.23
CA GLU A 34 -13.42 -0.01 -5.39
C GLU A 34 -12.90 1.39 -5.72
N LEU A 35 -13.63 2.17 -6.51
CA LEU A 35 -13.31 3.57 -6.78
C LEU A 35 -13.41 4.43 -5.50
N ALA A 36 -14.41 4.20 -4.65
CA ALA A 36 -14.49 4.86 -3.35
C ALA A 36 -13.34 4.45 -2.42
N TRP A 37 -12.95 3.17 -2.42
CA TRP A 37 -11.79 2.70 -1.67
C TRP A 37 -10.47 3.32 -2.17
N LEU A 38 -10.30 3.44 -3.50
CA LEU A 38 -9.14 4.12 -4.11
C LEU A 38 -9.13 5.64 -3.80
N ASP A 39 -10.29 6.27 -3.67
CA ASP A 39 -10.39 7.66 -3.22
C ASP A 39 -9.90 7.81 -1.78
N VAL A 40 -10.24 6.89 -0.87
CA VAL A 40 -9.69 6.87 0.49
C VAL A 40 -8.17 6.64 0.46
N TYR A 41 -7.68 5.69 -0.34
CA TYR A 41 -6.24 5.43 -0.52
C TYR A 41 -5.48 6.70 -0.93
N SER A 42 -6.03 7.46 -1.88
CA SER A 42 -5.39 8.67 -2.41
C SER A 42 -5.21 9.79 -1.36
N LYS A 43 -5.99 9.76 -0.28
CA LYS A 43 -5.98 10.75 0.80
C LYS A 43 -5.02 10.38 1.93
N LEU A 44 -4.47 9.17 1.93
CA LEU A 44 -3.49 8.74 2.93
C LEU A 44 -2.19 9.52 2.77
N ASN A 45 -1.41 9.63 3.84
CA ASN A 45 -0.04 10.13 3.76
C ASN A 45 0.78 9.28 2.77
N VAL A 46 1.71 9.92 2.06
CA VAL A 46 2.57 9.25 1.08
C VAL A 46 3.34 8.06 1.68
N ASN A 47 3.77 8.15 2.94
CA ASN A 47 4.44 7.07 3.64
C ASN A 47 3.50 5.89 3.95
N ALA A 48 2.24 6.17 4.29
CA ALA A 48 1.20 5.14 4.46
C ALA A 48 0.86 4.47 3.12
N GLN A 49 0.72 5.23 2.04
CA GLN A 49 0.51 4.69 0.69
C GLN A 49 1.67 3.76 0.28
N ARG A 50 2.92 4.22 0.43
CA ARG A 50 4.12 3.43 0.12
C ARG A 50 4.16 2.14 0.93
N LEU A 51 3.91 2.22 2.23
CA LEU A 51 3.87 1.05 3.09
C LEU A 51 2.81 0.06 2.60
N PHE A 52 1.61 0.54 2.31
CA PHE A 52 0.54 -0.33 1.81
C PHE A 52 0.91 -1.04 0.51
N VAL A 53 1.49 -0.34 -0.47
CA VAL A 53 1.94 -0.96 -1.74
C VAL A 53 3.09 -1.94 -1.49
N ARG A 54 4.01 -1.66 -0.56
CA ARG A 54 5.03 -2.63 -0.13
C ARG A 54 4.42 -3.89 0.42
N LEU A 55 3.39 -3.78 1.27
CA LEU A 55 2.72 -4.95 1.81
C LEU A 55 1.98 -5.71 0.70
N LEU A 56 1.20 -5.04 -0.16
CA LEU A 56 0.49 -5.68 -1.28
C LEU A 56 1.39 -6.48 -2.23
N THR A 57 2.63 -6.05 -2.42
CA THR A 57 3.57 -6.68 -3.36
C THR A 57 4.39 -7.81 -2.73
N ARG A 58 4.24 -8.07 -1.43
CA ARG A 58 4.92 -9.19 -0.75
C ARG A 58 4.18 -10.51 -0.96
N THR A 59 4.95 -11.59 -0.89
CA THR A 59 4.46 -12.97 -1.10
C THR A 59 3.46 -13.44 -0.05
N TYR A 60 3.61 -13.01 1.21
CA TYR A 60 2.77 -13.43 2.33
C TYR A 60 1.64 -12.43 2.55
N SER A 61 0.59 -12.80 3.28
CA SER A 61 -0.55 -11.91 3.61
C SER A 61 -0.56 -11.44 5.07
N GLN A 62 0.36 -11.90 5.90
CA GLN A 62 0.52 -11.52 7.31
C GLN A 62 1.97 -11.16 7.58
N TYR A 63 2.20 -10.04 8.26
CA TYR A 63 3.55 -9.55 8.55
C TYR A 63 3.69 -9.14 10.00
N ARG A 64 4.85 -9.41 10.58
CA ARG A 64 5.21 -8.84 11.88
C ARG A 64 5.69 -7.41 11.69
N VAL A 65 5.18 -6.46 12.48
CA VAL A 65 5.62 -5.05 12.43
C VAL A 65 7.14 -4.94 12.56
N ASP A 66 7.77 -5.71 13.45
CA ASP A 66 9.22 -5.68 13.69
C ASP A 66 10.07 -6.04 12.45
N THR A 67 9.46 -6.68 11.44
CA THR A 67 10.14 -7.08 10.20
C THR A 67 9.91 -6.10 9.05
N LEU A 68 9.15 -5.04 9.29
CA LEU A 68 8.90 -3.97 8.32
C LEU A 68 9.98 -2.91 8.49
N ASN A 69 11.03 -3.00 7.69
CA ASN A 69 12.09 -1.99 7.64
C ASN A 69 12.26 -1.51 6.19
N TYR A 70 11.90 -0.25 5.94
CA TYR A 70 11.96 0.39 4.64
C TYR A 70 12.62 1.77 4.82
N ASP A 71 13.85 1.92 4.35
CA ASP A 71 14.64 3.14 4.51
C ASP A 71 13.97 4.37 3.87
N GLU A 72 13.10 4.14 2.90
CA GLU A 72 12.38 5.18 2.18
C GLU A 72 11.09 5.67 2.87
N ILE A 73 10.76 5.13 4.05
CA ILE A 73 9.57 5.47 4.84
C ILE A 73 10.00 5.97 6.22
N ASP A 74 9.74 7.26 6.50
CA ASP A 74 10.25 7.92 7.71
C ASP A 74 9.76 7.32 9.03
N SER A 75 8.50 6.88 9.09
CA SER A 75 7.91 6.26 10.27
C SER A 75 6.94 5.15 9.88
N ILE A 76 7.37 3.91 10.04
CA ILE A 76 6.54 2.72 9.80
C ILE A 76 5.37 2.67 10.78
N GLU A 77 5.57 3.04 12.05
CA GLU A 77 4.51 3.00 13.05
C GLU A 77 3.39 4.00 12.73
N GLN A 78 3.73 5.26 12.42
CA GLN A 78 2.71 6.26 12.06
C GLN A 78 1.98 5.87 10.77
N ALA A 79 2.71 5.34 9.78
CA ALA A 79 2.13 4.85 8.53
C ALA A 79 1.16 3.67 8.79
N LEU A 80 1.51 2.75 9.69
CA LEU A 80 0.64 1.64 10.08
C LEU A 80 -0.62 2.13 10.81
N ASP A 81 -0.47 3.04 11.77
CA ASP A 81 -1.59 3.59 12.53
C ASP A 81 -2.63 4.25 11.62
N GLU A 82 -2.16 4.99 10.61
CA GLU A 82 -3.01 5.57 9.58
C GLU A 82 -3.71 4.49 8.73
N LEU A 83 -2.97 3.46 8.30
CA LEU A 83 -3.54 2.36 7.51
C LEU A 83 -4.57 1.52 8.27
N VAL A 84 -4.37 1.33 9.58
CA VAL A 84 -5.34 0.67 10.47
C VAL A 84 -6.59 1.54 10.62
N SER A 85 -6.41 2.84 10.86
CA SER A 85 -7.50 3.81 11.00
C SER A 85 -8.35 3.92 9.72
N ALA A 86 -7.70 3.89 8.56
CA ALA A 86 -8.34 3.90 7.25
C ALA A 86 -8.82 2.50 6.77
N GLN A 87 -8.66 1.47 7.61
CA GLN A 87 -9.11 0.09 7.37
C GLN A 87 -8.42 -0.66 6.21
N PHE A 88 -7.35 -0.12 5.63
CA PHE A 88 -6.51 -0.79 4.63
C PHE A 88 -5.77 -2.00 5.20
N VAL A 89 -5.57 -1.97 6.51
CA VAL A 89 -4.84 -2.95 7.26
C VAL A 89 -5.64 -3.32 8.51
N SER A 90 -5.44 -4.54 9.01
CA SER A 90 -5.92 -4.97 10.32
C SER A 90 -4.79 -5.51 11.17
N GLU A 91 -4.84 -5.21 12.47
CA GLU A 91 -3.99 -5.86 13.45
C GLU A 91 -4.43 -7.32 13.64
N GLY A 92 -3.47 -8.22 13.56
CA GLY A 92 -3.63 -9.63 13.78
C GLY A 92 -3.59 -9.97 15.27
N THR A 93 -4.26 -11.06 15.64
CA THR A 93 -4.49 -11.47 17.03
C THR A 93 -3.25 -12.03 17.75
N ARG A 94 -2.11 -12.17 17.07
CA ARG A 94 -0.83 -12.65 17.63
C ARG A 94 0.34 -11.79 17.13
N ASP A 95 1.29 -11.50 18.02
CA ASP A 95 2.61 -10.90 17.72
C ASP A 95 2.62 -9.61 16.87
N ARG A 96 1.70 -8.67 17.12
CA ARG A 96 1.54 -7.44 16.30
C ARG A 96 1.56 -7.77 14.80
N ALA A 97 0.90 -8.86 14.41
CA ALA A 97 0.79 -9.20 13.01
C ALA A 97 -0.09 -8.18 12.28
N VAL A 98 0.11 -8.02 10.98
CA VAL A 98 -0.58 -7.03 10.16
C VAL A 98 -1.08 -7.72 8.90
N VAL A 99 -2.36 -7.56 8.59
CA VAL A 99 -3.02 -8.18 7.43
C VAL A 99 -3.60 -7.11 6.51
N CYS A 100 -3.21 -7.15 5.23
CA CYS A 100 -3.77 -6.27 4.20
C CYS A 100 -5.22 -6.61 3.90
N ARG A 101 -6.04 -5.57 3.74
CA ARG A 101 -7.43 -5.69 3.29
C ARG A 101 -7.60 -4.99 1.96
N LEU A 102 -8.09 -5.75 0.99
CA LEU A 102 -8.61 -5.23 -0.26
C LEU A 102 -10.10 -4.92 -0.11
N ALA A 103 -10.63 -4.03 -0.95
CA ALA A 103 -12.07 -3.80 -1.03
C ALA A 103 -12.79 -5.15 -1.21
N THR A 104 -13.65 -5.50 -0.25
CA THR A 104 -14.51 -6.71 -0.25
C THR A 104 -15.97 -6.32 -0.33
#